data_AF-A0A7S4EJW3-F1
#
_entry.id   AF-A0A7S4EJW3-F1
#
_cell.length_a   1.000
_cell.length_b   1.000
_cell.length_c   1.000
_cell.angle_alpha   90.00
_cell.angle_beta   90.00
_cell.angle_gamma   90.00
#
_symmetry.space_group_name_H-M   'P 1'
#
loop_
_entity.id
_entity.type
_entity.pdbx_description
1 polymer ?
#
loop_
_entity_poly.entity_id
_entity_poly.type
_entity_poly.pdbx_seq_one_letter_code
_entity_poly.pdbx_strand_id
1 'polypeptide(L)'
;MGRAFDDRKPWRPSNDLCSFSFKNNPKMSRNLININSSDIPVPMIPVALRQVSPDKTRMGRSSFTPHHAHIRTPTREEMRAVFLMCRGNQWNSVLNSIRSNRLIQTTNMTMDNNISTTVIHQAIRSKGDINKRAIVIKEILQVTPHAAYMKNGLGSLPLHVICQRNVKMNSATKETLIRDLINAYSESLTV
;
A
#
# COMPACT_ATOMS: atom_id res chain seq x y z
N MET A 1 -34.30 22.54 -26.98
CA MET A 1 -32.84 22.73 -27.16
C MET A 1 -32.10 21.66 -26.36
N GLY A 2 -31.91 20.48 -26.95
CA GLY A 2 -31.15 19.39 -26.34
C GLY A 2 -29.69 19.46 -26.80
N ARG A 3 -28.75 19.51 -25.84
CA ARG A 3 -27.34 19.26 -26.14
C ARG A 3 -27.04 17.81 -25.84
N ALA A 4 -26.82 17.04 -26.91
CA ALA A 4 -26.24 15.72 -26.87
C ALA A 4 -24.82 15.81 -26.29
N PHE A 5 -24.57 15.07 -25.20
CA PHE A 5 -23.23 14.73 -24.75
C PHE A 5 -22.93 13.35 -25.33
N ASP A 6 -22.23 13.33 -26.46
CA ASP A 6 -21.53 12.15 -26.94
C ASP A 6 -20.02 12.45 -27.02
N ASP A 7 -19.22 11.39 -27.02
CA ASP A 7 -17.75 11.31 -27.00
C ASP A 7 -17.13 10.81 -25.69
N ARG A 8 -17.49 9.58 -25.33
CA ARG A 8 -16.56 8.65 -24.65
C ARG A 8 -15.42 8.28 -25.60
N LYS A 9 -14.42 9.16 -25.77
CA LYS A 9 -13.14 8.73 -26.35
C LYS A 9 -12.42 7.82 -25.34
N PRO A 10 -12.05 6.59 -25.71
CA PRO A 10 -11.19 5.76 -24.87
C PRO A 10 -9.86 6.49 -24.67
N TRP A 11 -9.38 6.51 -23.43
CA TRP A 11 -8.06 7.03 -23.09
C TRP A 11 -7.03 6.26 -23.93
N ARG A 12 -6.43 6.93 -24.91
CA ARG A 12 -5.20 6.46 -25.55
C ARG A 12 -4.05 6.90 -24.65
N PRO A 13 -3.15 6.00 -24.21
CA PRO A 13 -1.89 6.45 -23.66
C PRO A 13 -1.22 7.32 -24.72
N SER A 14 -0.91 8.57 -24.39
CA SER A 14 0.02 9.34 -25.23
C SER A 14 1.31 8.53 -25.30
N ASN A 15 1.74 8.17 -26.51
CA ASN A 15 3.07 7.62 -26.81
C ASN A 15 4.21 8.63 -26.56
N ASP A 16 3.96 9.65 -25.72
CA ASP A 16 4.99 10.42 -25.08
C ASP A 16 5.61 9.53 -24.01
N LEU A 17 6.44 8.60 -24.48
CA LEU A 17 7.59 8.11 -23.76
C LEU A 17 8.20 9.31 -23.05
N CYS A 18 7.93 9.43 -21.76
CA CYS A 18 8.74 10.22 -20.87
C CYS A 18 10.15 9.66 -21.02
N SER A 19 10.92 10.29 -21.90
CA SER A 19 12.36 10.27 -21.90
C SER A 19 12.77 10.85 -20.55
N PHE A 20 12.82 9.99 -19.54
CA PHE A 20 13.47 10.25 -18.27
C PHE A 20 14.96 10.35 -18.55
N SER A 21 15.37 11.51 -19.08
CA SER A 21 16.77 11.92 -19.04
C SER A 21 17.09 12.21 -17.58
N PHE A 22 17.76 11.27 -16.91
CA PHE A 22 18.49 11.53 -15.69
C PHE A 22 19.57 12.57 -16.01
N LYS A 23 19.24 13.85 -15.93
CA LYS A 23 20.24 14.90 -15.82
C LYS A 23 20.91 14.73 -14.47
N ASN A 24 22.06 14.04 -14.49
CA ASN A 24 23.04 14.07 -13.43
C ASN A 24 23.25 15.52 -13.00
N ASN A 25 22.99 15.80 -11.73
CA ASN A 25 23.13 17.12 -11.14
C ASN A 25 24.39 17.09 -10.26
N PRO A 26 25.59 17.47 -10.77
CA PRO A 26 26.79 17.51 -9.95
C PRO A 26 26.86 18.89 -9.31
N LYS A 27 26.38 19.03 -8.07
CA LYS A 27 26.76 20.07 -7.10
C LYS A 27 25.94 19.89 -5.81
N MET A 28 26.36 18.94 -4.99
CA MET A 28 26.20 19.11 -3.53
C MET A 28 27.56 18.86 -2.89
N SER A 29 28.16 19.96 -2.46
CA SER A 29 29.36 20.03 -1.66
C SER A 29 29.18 19.18 -0.41
N ARG A 30 30.09 18.23 -0.23
CA ARG A 30 30.22 17.42 0.98
C ARG A 30 30.69 18.33 2.12
N ASN A 31 29.80 18.72 3.01
CA ASN A 31 30.18 19.14 4.35
C ASN A 31 30.38 17.87 5.18
N LEU A 32 31.64 17.49 5.34
CA LEU A 32 32.07 16.46 6.27
C LEU A 32 31.91 17.01 7.70
N ILE A 33 30.86 16.58 8.39
CA ILE A 33 30.75 16.76 9.83
C ILE A 33 31.55 15.61 10.46
N ASN A 34 32.70 15.97 11.02
CA ASN A 34 33.55 15.11 11.82
C ASN A 34 32.84 14.82 13.14
N ILE A 35 32.32 13.61 13.31
CA ILE A 35 31.70 13.17 14.56
C ILE A 35 32.75 12.33 15.30
N ASN A 36 33.41 12.97 16.27
CA ASN A 36 34.31 12.30 17.20
C ASN A 36 33.55 11.21 17.96
N SER A 37 33.98 9.97 17.75
CA SER A 37 33.62 8.80 18.56
C SER A 37 34.09 9.06 19.99
N SER A 38 33.14 9.28 20.89
CA SER A 38 33.39 9.31 22.33
C SER A 38 32.62 8.16 22.97
N ASP A 39 33.38 7.40 23.75
CA ASP A 39 32.99 6.22 24.49
C ASP A 39 31.72 6.45 25.33
N ILE A 40 30.69 5.66 25.04
CA ILE A 40 29.54 5.52 25.94
C ILE A 40 29.69 4.18 26.66
N PRO A 41 30.01 4.17 27.97
CA PRO A 41 30.04 2.95 28.75
C PRO A 41 28.62 2.39 28.91
N VAL A 42 28.45 1.13 28.52
CA VAL A 42 27.18 0.40 28.66
C VAL A 42 27.03 -0.04 30.13
N PRO A 43 25.99 0.39 30.86
CA PRO A 43 25.75 -0.11 32.21
C PRO A 43 25.31 -1.58 32.16
N MET A 44 26.05 -2.45 32.85
CA MET A 44 25.65 -3.83 33.12
C MET A 44 24.36 -3.84 33.94
N ILE A 45 23.28 -4.37 33.36
CA ILE A 45 22.04 -4.65 34.07
C ILE A 45 22.12 -6.08 34.62
N PRO A 46 21.98 -6.32 35.93
CA PRO A 46 21.91 -7.66 36.48
C PRO A 46 20.60 -8.35 36.07
N VAL A 47 20.73 -9.46 35.34
CA VAL A 47 19.64 -10.37 34.98
C VAL A 47 19.23 -11.16 36.21
N ALA A 48 18.13 -10.76 36.85
CA ALA A 48 17.49 -11.57 37.89
C ALA A 48 16.75 -12.75 37.24
N LEU A 49 17.30 -13.95 37.40
CA LEU A 49 16.68 -15.23 37.07
C LEU A 49 15.40 -15.42 37.89
N ARG A 50 14.24 -15.12 37.30
CA ARG A 50 12.93 -15.43 37.87
C ARG A 50 12.64 -16.91 37.64
N GLN A 51 12.73 -17.72 38.69
CA GLN A 51 12.33 -19.13 38.69
C GLN A 51 10.82 -19.24 38.46
N VAL A 52 10.43 -19.78 37.30
CA VAL A 52 9.04 -20.09 36.98
C VAL A 52 8.72 -21.48 37.51
N SER A 53 7.78 -21.55 38.47
CA SER A 53 7.25 -22.81 38.98
C SER A 53 6.41 -23.53 37.92
N PRO A 54 6.53 -24.86 37.78
CA PRO A 54 5.70 -25.63 36.86
C PRO A 54 4.33 -25.90 37.49
N ASP A 55 3.34 -25.08 37.15
CA ASP A 55 1.95 -25.34 37.53
C ASP A 55 1.36 -26.43 36.60
N LYS A 56 1.26 -27.63 37.15
CA LYS A 56 0.69 -28.83 36.51
C LYS A 56 -0.84 -28.72 36.52
N THR A 57 -1.42 -27.90 35.65
CA THR A 57 -2.87 -27.93 35.41
C THR A 57 -3.20 -28.54 34.05
N ARG A 58 -3.31 -29.87 34.10
CA ARG A 58 -4.38 -30.71 33.53
C ARG A 58 -4.87 -30.39 32.11
N MET A 59 -4.46 -31.27 31.19
CA MET A 59 -4.90 -31.31 29.80
C MET A 59 -6.40 -31.61 29.67
N GLY A 60 -7.18 -30.60 29.29
CA GLY A 60 -8.40 -30.78 28.52
C GLY A 60 -8.04 -30.76 27.04
N ARG A 61 -7.99 -31.94 26.41
CA ARG A 61 -7.73 -32.12 24.97
C ARG A 61 -8.93 -31.58 24.19
N SER A 62 -9.01 -30.26 24.07
CA SER A 62 -9.89 -29.57 23.14
C SER A 62 -9.51 -30.01 21.74
N SER A 63 -10.38 -30.79 21.11
CA SER A 63 -10.35 -31.12 19.70
C SER A 63 -10.32 -29.83 18.87
N PHE A 64 -9.11 -29.35 18.57
CA PHE A 64 -8.86 -28.30 17.60
C PHE A 64 -9.24 -28.85 16.23
N THR A 65 -10.51 -28.72 15.86
CA THR A 65 -10.88 -28.76 14.44
C THR A 65 -10.21 -27.57 13.78
N PRO A 66 -9.37 -27.77 12.75
CA PRO A 66 -8.79 -26.66 11.99
C PRO A 66 -9.95 -25.90 11.37
N HIS A 67 -10.33 -24.78 11.98
CA HIS A 67 -11.22 -23.83 11.33
C HIS A 67 -10.46 -23.31 10.12
N HIS A 68 -10.65 -23.96 8.97
CA HIS A 68 -10.40 -23.35 7.67
C HIS A 68 -11.20 -22.06 7.67
N ALA A 69 -10.52 -20.96 7.95
CA ALA A 69 -11.12 -19.63 7.98
C ALA A 69 -11.71 -19.41 6.59
N HIS A 70 -13.02 -19.56 6.50
CA HIS A 70 -13.74 -19.42 5.25
C HIS A 70 -13.50 -17.98 4.79
N ILE A 71 -12.73 -17.83 3.72
CA ILE A 71 -12.44 -16.51 3.17
C ILE A 71 -13.78 -16.00 2.62
N ARG A 72 -14.43 -15.11 3.38
CA ARG A 72 -15.70 -14.51 2.97
C ARG A 72 -15.42 -13.36 2.01
N THR A 73 -16.22 -13.27 0.95
CA THR A 73 -16.23 -12.10 0.07
C THR A 73 -16.59 -10.86 0.89
N PRO A 74 -15.82 -9.76 0.81
CA PRO A 74 -16.10 -8.56 1.58
C PRO A 74 -17.45 -7.98 1.16
N THR A 75 -18.24 -7.57 2.14
CA THR A 75 -19.55 -6.95 1.87
C THR A 75 -19.36 -5.54 1.29
N ARG A 76 -20.41 -4.98 0.68
CA ARG A 76 -20.37 -3.62 0.14
C ARG A 76 -20.13 -2.60 1.25
N GLU A 77 -20.72 -2.82 2.42
CA GLU A 77 -20.62 -1.98 3.61
C GLU A 77 -19.20 -2.02 4.18
N GLU A 78 -18.59 -3.20 4.23
CA GLU A 78 -17.19 -3.40 4.64
C GLU A 78 -16.22 -2.67 3.69
N MET A 79 -16.40 -2.82 2.38
CA MET A 79 -15.61 -2.07 1.40
C MET A 79 -15.81 -0.56 1.57
N ARG A 80 -17.05 -0.09 1.78
CA ARG A 80 -17.34 1.33 2.04
C ARG A 80 -16.62 1.84 3.28
N ALA A 81 -16.63 1.09 4.37
CA ALA A 81 -15.92 1.44 5.59
C ALA A 81 -14.41 1.57 5.34
N VAL A 82 -13.80 0.63 4.63
CA VAL A 82 -12.37 0.68 4.26
C VAL A 82 -12.03 1.94 3.47
N PHE A 83 -12.86 2.32 2.51
CA PHE A 83 -12.64 3.53 1.72
C PHE A 83 -12.82 4.82 2.52
N LEU A 84 -13.76 4.85 3.46
CA LEU A 84 -13.90 5.95 4.41
C LEU A 84 -12.68 6.06 5.32
N MET A 85 -12.14 4.94 5.80
CA MET A 85 -10.91 4.91 6.60
C MET A 85 -9.69 5.43 5.83
N CYS A 86 -9.55 5.08 4.53
CA CYS A 86 -8.53 5.66 3.66
C CYS A 86 -8.64 7.18 3.57
N ARG A 87 -9.86 7.71 3.40
CA ARG A 87 -10.10 9.16 3.30
C ARG A 87 -9.90 9.88 4.63
N GLY A 88 -10.21 9.20 5.73
CA GLY A 88 -10.03 9.68 7.10
C GLY A 88 -8.61 9.50 7.66
N ASN A 89 -7.63 9.12 6.84
CA ASN A 89 -6.24 8.93 7.27
C ASN A 89 -6.06 7.83 8.37
N GLN A 90 -6.97 6.86 8.46
CA GLN A 90 -6.95 5.79 9.45
C GLN A 90 -6.19 4.54 8.96
N TRP A 91 -4.95 4.72 8.51
CA TRP A 91 -4.19 3.69 7.81
C TRP A 91 -3.91 2.41 8.61
N ASN A 92 -3.82 2.49 9.93
CA ASN A 92 -3.68 1.31 10.79
C ASN A 92 -4.94 0.43 10.72
N SER A 93 -6.13 1.04 10.75
CA SER A 93 -7.40 0.34 10.62
C SER A 93 -7.58 -0.26 9.23
N VAL A 94 -7.13 0.45 8.18
CA VAL A 94 -7.07 -0.06 6.80
C VAL A 94 -6.16 -1.30 6.74
N LEU A 95 -4.96 -1.22 7.32
CA LEU A 95 -4.01 -2.34 7.36
C LEU A 95 -4.60 -3.56 8.07
N ASN A 96 -5.23 -3.35 9.23
CA ASN A 96 -5.88 -4.43 9.98
C ASN A 96 -7.04 -5.07 9.19
N SER A 97 -7.83 -4.27 8.47
CA SER A 97 -8.91 -4.76 7.62
C SER A 97 -8.37 -5.65 6.50
N ILE A 98 -7.31 -5.19 5.82
CA ILE A 98 -6.65 -5.91 4.74
C ILE A 98 -6.03 -7.24 5.21
N ARG A 99 -5.47 -7.27 6.42
CA ARG A 99 -4.91 -8.48 7.03
C ARG A 99 -5.99 -9.47 7.44
N SER A 100 -7.14 -8.97 7.89
CA SER A 100 -8.28 -9.79 8.30
C SER A 100 -9.01 -10.40 7.11
N ASN A 101 -9.08 -9.68 5.98
CA ASN A 101 -9.69 -10.18 4.75
C ASN A 101 -8.87 -9.79 3.52
N ARG A 102 -8.12 -10.77 2.98
CA ARG A 102 -7.24 -10.55 1.82
C ARG A 102 -7.99 -10.15 0.55
N LEU A 103 -9.26 -10.54 0.41
CA LEU A 103 -10.06 -10.20 -0.78
C LEU A 103 -10.35 -8.69 -0.86
N ILE A 104 -10.25 -7.94 0.24
CA ILE A 104 -10.38 -6.47 0.22
C ILE A 104 -9.35 -5.83 -0.72
N GLN A 105 -8.17 -6.44 -0.87
CA GLN A 105 -7.09 -5.92 -1.71
C GLN A 105 -7.43 -5.97 -3.21
N THR A 106 -8.19 -6.98 -3.62
CA THR A 106 -8.57 -7.25 -5.01
C THR A 106 -10.04 -6.97 -5.32
N THR A 107 -10.81 -6.51 -4.35
CA THR A 107 -12.21 -6.17 -4.58
C THR A 107 -12.31 -4.74 -5.10
N ASN A 108 -13.00 -4.60 -6.23
CA ASN A 108 -13.35 -3.32 -6.81
C ASN A 108 -14.56 -2.72 -6.07
N MET A 109 -14.47 -1.46 -5.67
CA MET A 109 -15.58 -0.71 -5.10
C MET A 109 -16.02 0.40 -6.07
N THR A 110 -17.30 0.43 -6.43
CA THR A 110 -17.90 1.55 -7.16
C THR A 110 -18.25 2.67 -6.19
N MET A 111 -17.63 3.82 -6.38
CA MET A 111 -17.89 5.03 -5.58
C MET A 111 -19.12 5.79 -6.07
N ASP A 112 -19.55 6.81 -5.34
CA ASP A 112 -20.73 7.63 -5.66
C ASP A 112 -20.64 8.33 -7.04
N ASN A 113 -19.43 8.49 -7.58
CA ASN A 113 -19.19 9.02 -8.91
C ASN A 113 -19.19 7.94 -10.02
N ASN A 114 -19.69 6.74 -9.74
CA ASN A 114 -19.72 5.57 -10.63
C ASN A 114 -18.35 5.10 -11.12
N ILE A 115 -17.25 5.52 -10.47
CA ILE A 115 -15.91 5.02 -10.77
C ILE A 115 -15.61 3.84 -9.85
N SER A 116 -15.40 2.68 -10.45
CA SER A 116 -14.83 1.52 -9.77
C SER A 116 -13.38 1.77 -9.39
N THR A 117 -12.95 1.40 -8.19
CA THR A 117 -11.56 1.56 -7.75
C THR A 117 -11.19 0.51 -6.72
N THR A 118 -9.92 0.12 -6.68
CA THR A 118 -9.37 -0.75 -5.65
C THR A 118 -8.80 0.05 -4.49
N VAL A 119 -8.51 -0.62 -3.38
CA VAL A 119 -7.90 -0.01 -2.19
C VAL A 119 -6.51 0.55 -2.50
N ILE A 120 -5.71 -0.11 -3.33
CA ILE A 120 -4.37 0.39 -3.70
C ILE A 120 -4.42 1.72 -4.46
N HIS A 121 -5.36 1.88 -5.40
CA HIS A 121 -5.60 3.16 -6.08
C HIS A 121 -6.00 4.27 -5.10
N GLN A 122 -6.89 3.95 -4.17
CA GLN A 122 -7.32 4.90 -3.15
C GLN A 122 -6.16 5.26 -2.21
N ALA A 123 -5.32 4.31 -1.81
CA ALA A 123 -4.14 4.56 -0.98
C ALA A 123 -3.15 5.50 -1.67
N ILE A 124 -2.93 5.36 -2.98
CA ILE A 124 -2.06 6.25 -3.78
C ILE A 124 -2.63 7.66 -3.90
N ARG A 125 -3.95 7.82 -4.05
CA ARG A 125 -4.58 9.14 -4.22
C ARG A 125 -4.95 9.87 -2.93
N SER A 126 -5.11 9.15 -1.82
CA SER A 126 -5.58 9.73 -0.56
C SER A 126 -4.59 10.76 -0.02
N LYS A 127 -5.10 11.70 0.79
CA LYS A 127 -4.27 12.64 1.54
C LYS A 127 -3.89 12.02 2.89
N GLY A 128 -2.97 12.65 3.62
CA GLY A 128 -2.59 12.25 4.98
C GLY A 128 -1.16 11.71 5.08
N ASP A 129 -0.93 10.82 6.05
CA ASP A 129 0.38 10.29 6.44
C ASP A 129 0.98 9.42 5.32
N ILE A 130 2.02 9.95 4.66
CA ILE A 130 2.67 9.31 3.52
C ILE A 130 3.33 7.99 3.90
N ASN A 131 3.93 7.91 5.10
CA ASN A 131 4.67 6.73 5.54
C ASN A 131 3.71 5.57 5.82
N LYS A 132 2.60 5.83 6.52
CA LYS A 132 1.59 4.80 6.78
C LYS A 132 0.90 4.33 5.51
N ARG A 133 0.64 5.24 4.56
CA ARG A 133 0.14 4.88 3.23
C ARG A 133 1.09 3.95 2.49
N ALA A 134 2.38 4.27 2.50
CA ALA A 134 3.39 3.44 1.85
C ALA A 134 3.45 2.04 2.46
N ILE A 135 3.32 1.91 3.79
CA ILE A 135 3.25 0.61 4.47
C ILE A 135 2.07 -0.22 3.95
N VAL A 136 0.87 0.38 3.87
CA VAL A 136 -0.32 -0.32 3.35
C VAL A 136 -0.12 -0.75 1.90
N ILE A 137 0.43 0.11 1.05
CA ILE A 137 0.69 -0.23 -0.36
C ILE A 137 1.68 -1.39 -0.45
N LYS A 138 2.78 -1.34 0.31
CA LYS A 138 3.78 -2.41 0.33
C LYS A 138 3.21 -3.73 0.83
N GLU A 139 2.40 -3.71 1.89
CA GLU A 139 1.71 -4.90 2.39
C GLU A 139 0.82 -5.52 1.32
N ILE A 140 0.02 -4.69 0.61
CA ILE A 140 -0.83 -5.17 -0.48
C ILE A 140 0.02 -5.85 -1.57
N LEU A 141 1.12 -5.22 -1.99
CA LEU A 141 1.99 -5.76 -3.04
C LEU A 141 2.72 -7.03 -2.61
N GLN A 142 3.08 -7.16 -1.34
CA GLN A 142 3.72 -8.37 -0.81
C GLN A 142 2.76 -9.55 -0.69
N VAL A 143 1.52 -9.29 -0.24
CA VAL A 143 0.53 -10.35 -0.01
C VAL A 143 -0.22 -10.71 -1.30
N THR A 144 -0.52 -9.73 -2.13
CA THR A 144 -1.28 -9.90 -3.37
C THR A 144 -0.66 -9.09 -4.52
N PRO A 145 0.44 -9.58 -5.13
CA PRO A 145 1.11 -8.90 -6.24
C PRO A 145 0.17 -8.56 -7.41
N HIS A 146 -0.83 -9.42 -7.65
CA HIS A 146 -1.86 -9.21 -8.69
C HIS A 146 -2.62 -7.88 -8.55
N ALA A 147 -2.68 -7.29 -7.34
CA ALA A 147 -3.29 -5.98 -7.14
C ALA A 147 -2.60 -4.86 -7.95
N ALA A 148 -1.32 -5.02 -8.32
CA ALA A 148 -0.58 -4.10 -9.19
C ALA A 148 -1.10 -4.10 -10.64
N TYR A 149 -1.74 -5.19 -11.09
CA TYR A 149 -2.31 -5.33 -12.43
C TYR A 149 -3.77 -4.87 -12.52
N MET A 150 -4.45 -4.70 -11.39
CA MET A 150 -5.86 -4.37 -11.39
C MET A 150 -6.10 -2.98 -11.92
N LYS A 151 -6.90 -2.86 -12.98
CA LYS A 151 -7.33 -1.56 -13.52
C LYS A 151 -8.50 -0.99 -12.70
N ASN A 152 -8.50 0.31 -12.48
CA ASN A 152 -9.67 1.01 -11.96
C ASN A 152 -10.74 1.17 -13.08
N GLY A 153 -11.88 1.79 -12.74
CA GLY A 153 -12.98 2.08 -13.65
C GLY A 153 -12.64 3.06 -14.78
N LEU A 154 -11.45 3.69 -14.74
CA LEU A 154 -10.90 4.50 -15.82
C LEU A 154 -9.90 3.73 -16.68
N GLY A 155 -9.73 2.41 -16.46
CA GLY A 155 -8.74 1.59 -17.16
C GLY A 155 -7.29 1.84 -16.71
N SER A 156 -7.06 2.65 -15.68
CA SER A 156 -5.72 2.97 -15.17
C SER A 156 -5.23 1.91 -14.19
N LEU A 157 -3.94 1.61 -14.24
CA LEU A 157 -3.23 0.77 -13.27
C LEU A 157 -2.77 1.61 -12.07
N PRO A 158 -2.44 1.00 -10.92
CA PRO A 158 -1.78 1.69 -9.83
C PRO A 158 -0.50 2.41 -10.26
N LEU A 159 0.28 1.80 -11.18
CA LEU A 159 1.47 2.42 -11.78
C LEU A 159 1.14 3.71 -12.54
N HIS A 160 0.07 3.73 -13.33
CA HIS A 160 -0.39 4.93 -14.01
C HIS A 160 -0.79 6.03 -13.01
N VAL A 161 -1.51 5.66 -11.95
CA VAL A 161 -2.01 6.61 -10.96
C VAL A 161 -0.90 7.19 -10.10
N ILE A 162 0.09 6.39 -9.67
CA ILE A 162 1.21 6.91 -8.86
C ILE A 162 2.07 7.90 -9.63
N CYS A 163 2.20 7.75 -10.95
CA CYS A 163 2.97 8.64 -11.81
C CYS A 163 2.33 10.02 -12.00
N GLN A 164 1.03 10.20 -11.73
CA GLN A 164 0.35 11.48 -11.89
C GLN A 164 0.99 12.61 -11.08
N ARG A 165 0.98 13.84 -11.63
CA ARG A 165 1.59 15.04 -11.01
C ARG A 165 0.93 15.47 -9.70
N ASN A 166 -0.35 15.12 -9.50
CA ASN A 166 -1.16 15.55 -8.37
C ASN A 166 -1.10 14.60 -7.16
N VAL A 167 -0.30 13.53 -7.22
CA VAL A 167 -0.13 12.60 -6.09
C VAL A 167 0.63 13.28 -4.96
N LYS A 168 0.00 13.39 -3.79
CA LYS A 168 0.58 13.98 -2.58
C LYS A 168 1.46 12.94 -1.87
N MET A 169 2.65 12.69 -2.41
CA MET A 169 3.71 11.85 -1.83
C MET A 169 5.07 12.51 -2.05
N ASN A 170 6.04 12.24 -1.16
CA ASN A 170 7.41 12.69 -1.37
C ASN A 170 8.03 11.96 -2.58
N SER A 171 9.10 12.51 -3.15
CA SER A 171 9.75 11.91 -4.34
C SER A 171 10.38 10.55 -4.03
N ALA A 172 11.08 10.40 -2.90
CA ALA A 172 11.79 9.18 -2.53
C ALA A 172 10.85 7.98 -2.29
N THR A 173 9.76 8.16 -1.55
CA THR A 173 8.74 7.12 -1.33
C THR A 173 8.00 6.82 -2.63
N LYS A 174 7.68 7.85 -3.44
CA LYS A 174 7.05 7.64 -4.75
C LYS A 174 7.93 6.78 -5.67
N GLU A 175 9.21 7.08 -5.76
CA GLU A 175 10.18 6.28 -6.53
C GLU A 175 10.26 4.84 -6.03
N THR A 176 10.35 4.65 -4.71
CA THR A 176 10.38 3.31 -4.10
C THR A 176 9.12 2.51 -4.46
N LEU A 177 7.94 3.11 -4.32
CA LEU A 177 6.68 2.44 -4.65
C LEU A 177 6.51 2.17 -6.14
N ILE A 178 7.06 3.02 -7.02
CA ILE A 178 7.09 2.75 -8.47
C ILE A 178 7.92 1.50 -8.75
N ARG A 179 9.10 1.38 -8.14
CA ARG A 179 9.93 0.17 -8.27
C ARG A 179 9.21 -1.06 -7.72
N ASP A 180 8.57 -0.95 -6.56
CA ASP A 180 7.81 -2.06 -5.96
C ASP A 180 6.64 -2.49 -6.86
N LEU A 181 5.94 -1.55 -7.50
CA LEU A 181 4.86 -1.83 -8.46
C LEU A 181 5.36 -2.52 -9.72
N ILE A 182 6.50 -2.08 -10.27
CA ILE A 182 7.15 -2.72 -11.43
C ILE A 182 7.62 -4.13 -11.06
N ASN A 183 8.21 -4.31 -9.88
CA ASN A 183 8.69 -5.62 -9.42
C ASN A 183 7.54 -6.59 -9.14
N ALA A 184 6.42 -6.11 -8.59
CA ALA A 184 5.23 -6.92 -8.36
C ALA A 184 4.57 -7.38 -9.66
N TYR A 185 4.80 -6.65 -10.76
CA TYR A 185 4.25 -6.97 -12.07
C TYR A 185 5.20 -6.51 -13.19
N SER A 186 6.22 -7.34 -13.46
CA SER A 186 7.26 -7.07 -14.48
C SER A 186 6.68 -6.98 -15.90
N GLU A 187 5.56 -7.66 -16.15
CA GLU A 187 4.79 -7.60 -17.41
C GLU A 187 4.13 -6.22 -17.66
N SER A 188 4.18 -5.26 -16.72
CA SER A 188 3.69 -3.88 -17.01
C SER A 188 4.54 -3.15 -18.03
N LEU A 189 5.78 -3.59 -18.25
CA LEU A 189 6.74 -2.94 -19.15
C LEU A 189 6.75 -3.53 -20.56
N THR A 190 6.01 -4.61 -20.81
CA THR A 190 6.06 -5.38 -22.07
C THR A 190 4.89 -5.10 -23.01
N VAL A 191 3.99 -4.17 -22.68
CA VAL A 191 2.75 -3.89 -23.43
C VAL A 191 2.82 -2.58 -24.20
#